data_AF-A0A8J4JII0-F1
#
_entry.id   AF-A0A8J4JII0-F1
#
_cell.length_a   1.000
_cell.length_b   1.000
_cell.length_c   1.000
_cell.angle_alpha   90.00
_cell.angle_beta   90.00
_cell.angle_gamma   90.00
#
_symmetry.space_group_name_H-M   'P 1'
#
loop_
_entity.id
_entity.type
_entity.pdbx_description
1 polymer ?
#
loop_
_entity_poly.entity_id
_entity_poly.type
_entity_poly.pdbx_seq_one_letter_code
_entity_poly.pdbx_strand_id
1 'polypeptide(L)'
;EPKRKAAFGSVGRRIPYRILHVINQDGESLGNMHRAEALKLMDQHDLKLVLLRENAEPPVYRLMTGQQIHEEQLKRAEKKKAGPKAGMYIKELSFSSAIAKNDLETKTKQIAQWIEKKYHVKVTIRQAK
;
A
#
# COMPACT_ATOMS: atom_id res chain seq x y z
N GLU A 1 13.46 5.79 -11.77
CA GLU A 1 12.66 4.54 -11.73
C GLU A 1 11.92 4.44 -10.40
N PRO A 2 10.64 4.05 -10.36
CA PRO A 2 9.97 3.82 -9.09
C PRO A 2 10.56 2.54 -8.46
N LYS A 3 11.27 2.69 -7.34
CA LYS A 3 11.78 1.56 -6.54
C LYS A 3 10.60 0.61 -6.26
N ARG A 4 10.68 -0.63 -6.76
CA ARG A 4 9.71 -1.69 -6.47
C ARG A 4 9.62 -1.80 -4.95
N LYS A 5 8.48 -1.42 -4.36
CA LYS A 5 8.27 -1.59 -2.91
C LYS A 5 8.49 -3.07 -2.59
N ALA A 6 9.50 -3.37 -1.77
CA ALA A 6 9.77 -4.73 -1.35
C ALA A 6 8.51 -5.31 -0.70
N ALA A 7 8.13 -6.53 -1.11
CA ALA A 7 7.04 -7.24 -0.47
C ALA A 7 7.40 -7.47 1.01
N PHE A 8 6.40 -7.43 1.90
CA PHE A 8 6.62 -7.66 3.32
C PHE A 8 7.17 -9.07 3.56
N GLY A 9 8.40 -9.15 4.08
CA GLY A 9 9.12 -10.40 4.28
C GLY A 9 10.50 -10.17 4.88
N SER A 10 11.24 -11.26 5.09
CA SER A 10 12.60 -11.18 5.63
C SER A 10 13.55 -10.55 4.62
N VAL A 11 14.35 -9.57 5.07
CA VAL A 11 15.35 -8.90 4.23
C VAL A 11 16.66 -9.68 4.10
N GLY A 12 16.81 -10.77 4.85
CA GLY A 12 18.07 -11.51 4.96
C GLY A 12 19.18 -10.69 5.63
N ARG A 13 20.44 -10.93 5.23
CA ARG A 13 21.62 -10.33 5.85
C ARG A 13 22.19 -9.11 5.11
N ARG A 14 21.73 -8.82 3.88
CA ARG A 14 22.23 -7.71 3.07
C ARG A 14 21.41 -6.45 3.34
N ILE A 15 21.86 -5.64 4.29
CA ILE A 15 21.20 -4.40 4.70
C ILE A 15 21.99 -3.19 4.17
N PRO A 16 21.39 -2.34 3.32
CA PRO A 16 22.09 -1.21 2.70
C PRO A 16 22.33 -0.05 3.67
N TYR A 17 21.58 0.04 4.76
CA TYR A 17 21.65 1.11 5.74
C TYR A 17 22.58 0.77 6.90
N ARG A 18 23.32 1.77 7.39
CA ARG A 18 24.26 1.62 8.51
C ARG A 18 23.57 1.64 9.88
N ILE A 19 22.59 2.53 10.05
CA ILE A 19 21.84 2.74 11.29
C ILE A 19 20.39 2.36 11.03
N LEU A 20 19.82 1.58 11.95
CA LEU A 20 18.47 1.03 11.86
C LEU A 20 17.72 1.34 13.15
N HIS A 21 16.43 1.63 13.06
CA HIS A 21 15.55 1.56 14.21
C HIS A 21 15.02 0.14 14.33
N VAL A 22 15.31 -0.56 15.43
CA VAL A 22 14.96 -1.98 15.59
C VAL A 22 13.89 -2.17 16.65
N ILE A 23 12.90 -3.00 16.33
CA ILE A 23 11.83 -3.44 17.22
C ILE A 23 12.02 -4.93 17.48
N ASN A 24 11.84 -5.39 18.73
CA ASN A 24 11.92 -6.81 19.07
C ASN A 24 10.68 -7.60 18.60
N GLN A 25 10.67 -8.90 18.88
CA GLN A 25 9.54 -9.79 18.56
C GLN A 25 8.27 -9.42 19.36
N ASP A 26 8.44 -9.02 20.62
CA ASP A 26 7.37 -8.65 21.56
C ASP A 26 6.70 -7.30 21.21
N GLY A 27 7.32 -6.51 20.34
CA GLY A 27 6.83 -5.20 19.89
C GLY A 27 7.47 -4.00 20.60
N GLU A 28 8.44 -4.23 21.47
CA GLU A 28 9.19 -3.18 22.14
C GLU A 28 10.27 -2.58 21.22
N SER A 29 10.44 -1.27 21.29
CA SER A 29 11.48 -0.59 20.54
C SER A 29 12.82 -0.73 21.26
N LEU A 30 13.80 -1.31 20.57
CA LEU A 30 15.20 -1.39 21.02
C LEU A 30 15.99 -0.11 20.66
N GLY A 31 15.33 0.85 20.00
CA GLY A 31 15.91 2.11 19.57
C GLY A 31 16.77 1.99 18.31
N ASN A 32 17.65 2.97 18.13
CA ASN A 32 18.51 3.09 16.97
C ASN A 32 19.83 2.37 17.22
N MET A 33 20.20 1.43 16.36
CA MET A 33 21.44 0.66 16.48
C MET A 33 22.12 0.47 15.13
N HIS A 34 23.40 0.08 15.18
CA HIS A 34 24.16 -0.25 13.98
C HIS A 34 23.66 -1.56 13.37
N ARG A 35 23.70 -1.69 12.04
CA ARG A 35 23.29 -2.93 11.34
C ARG A 35 23.97 -4.20 11.86
N ALA A 36 25.21 -4.08 12.36
CA ALA A 36 25.96 -5.20 12.91
C ALA A 36 25.33 -5.74 14.21
N GLU A 37 24.83 -4.86 15.07
CA GLU A 37 24.15 -5.27 16.31
C GLU A 37 22.80 -5.92 15.99
N ALA A 38 22.07 -5.39 15.02
CA ALA A 38 20.84 -6.02 14.54
C ALA A 38 21.09 -7.43 14.00
N LEU A 39 22.18 -7.65 13.25
CA LEU A 39 22.57 -8.98 12.76
C LEU A 39 22.97 -9.93 13.89
N LYS A 40 23.68 -9.45 14.93
CA LYS A 40 23.98 -10.26 16.11
C LYS A 40 22.72 -10.71 16.82
N LEU A 41 21.74 -9.82 17.00
CA LEU A 41 20.47 -10.15 17.63
C LEU A 41 19.68 -11.19 16.81
N MET A 42 19.75 -11.12 15.48
CA MET A 42 19.21 -12.18 14.62
C MET A 42 19.85 -13.53 14.91
N ASP A 43 21.19 -13.58 14.96
CA ASP A 43 21.93 -14.84 15.16
C ASP A 43 21.78 -15.39 16.59
N GLN A 44 21.71 -14.53 17.61
CA GLN A 44 21.57 -14.92 19.02
C GLN A 44 20.19 -15.52 19.34
N HIS A 45 19.14 -15.01 18.70
CA HIS A 45 17.77 -15.41 18.97
C HIS A 45 17.13 -16.23 17.82
N ASP A 46 17.91 -16.59 16.79
CA ASP A 46 17.45 -17.25 15.56
C ASP A 46 16.25 -16.53 14.90
N LEU A 47 16.27 -15.20 14.94
CA LEU A 47 15.19 -14.34 14.44
C LEU A 47 15.48 -13.81 13.04
N LYS A 48 14.42 -13.43 12.34
CA LYS A 48 14.50 -12.82 11.02
C LYS A 48 14.22 -11.32 11.11
N LEU A 49 15.06 -10.53 10.44
CA LEU A 49 14.83 -9.10 10.30
C LEU A 49 13.86 -8.83 9.15
N VAL A 50 12.87 -7.99 9.41
CA VAL A 50 11.80 -7.63 8.49
C VAL A 50 11.71 -6.12 8.40
N LEU A 51 11.70 -5.60 7.18
CA LEU A 51 11.56 -4.16 6.94
C LEU A 51 10.10 -3.75 7.11
N LEU A 52 9.82 -2.87 8.07
CA LEU A 52 8.50 -2.32 8.30
C LEU A 52 8.29 -1.01 7.55
N ARG A 53 9.22 -0.06 7.70
CA ARG A 53 9.14 1.27 7.10
C ARG A 53 10.51 1.71 6.58
N GLU A 54 10.65 1.74 5.26
CA GLU A 54 11.86 2.24 4.58
C GLU A 54 11.95 3.76 4.59
N ASN A 55 10.81 4.46 4.51
CA ASN A 55 10.75 5.92 4.38
C ASN A 55 11.00 6.69 5.70
N ALA A 56 11.35 5.99 6.78
CA ALA A 56 11.68 6.61 8.05
C ALA A 56 13.18 6.90 8.10
N GLU A 57 13.58 7.96 8.80
CA GLU A 57 14.98 8.30 9.05
C GLU A 57 15.26 8.18 10.57
N PRO A 58 15.89 7.08 11.05
CA PRO A 58 16.39 5.91 10.31
C PRO A 58 15.31 4.88 9.95
N PRO A 59 15.55 3.99 8.95
CA PRO A 59 14.57 3.00 8.54
C PRO A 59 14.23 2.01 9.66
N VAL A 60 12.96 1.62 9.73
CA VAL A 60 12.42 0.79 10.82
C VAL A 60 12.35 -0.67 10.41
N TYR A 61 13.04 -1.50 11.19
CA TYR A 61 13.06 -2.95 11.08
C TYR A 61 12.48 -3.59 12.34
N ARG A 62 11.91 -4.79 12.19
CA ARG A 62 11.44 -5.61 13.30
C ARG A 62 12.02 -7.01 13.22
N LEU A 63 12.42 -7.54 14.37
CA LEU A 63 12.79 -8.93 14.55
C LEU A 63 11.52 -9.76 14.70
N MET A 64 11.38 -10.82 13.91
CA MET A 64 10.22 -11.71 13.94
C MET A 64 10.63 -13.15 13.71
N THR A 65 9.85 -14.08 14.23
CA THR A 65 9.98 -15.51 13.89
C THR A 65 9.36 -15.79 12.51
N GLY A 66 9.70 -16.94 11.91
CA GLY A 66 9.10 -17.35 10.64
C GLY A 66 7.57 -17.46 10.68
N GLN A 67 7.01 -17.93 11.81
CA GLN A 67 5.57 -18.05 12.00
C GLN A 67 4.88 -16.68 12.06
N GLN A 68 5.42 -15.74 12.85
CA GLN A 68 4.90 -14.38 12.95
C GLN A 68 4.89 -13.66 11.59
N ILE A 69 5.94 -13.86 10.78
CA ILE A 69 6.00 -13.31 9.42
C ILE A 69 4.86 -13.86 8.56
N HIS A 70 4.62 -15.17 8.61
CA HIS A 70 3.56 -15.82 7.84
C HIS A 70 2.17 -15.32 8.26
N GLU A 71 1.90 -15.25 9.56
CA GLU A 71 0.64 -14.73 10.09
C GLU A 71 0.40 -13.27 9.69
N GLU A 72 1.44 -12.42 9.75
CA GLU A 72 1.32 -11.03 9.35
C GLU A 72 1.16 -10.90 7.82
N GLN A 73 1.76 -11.76 7.02
CA GLN A 73 1.50 -11.85 5.58
C GLN A 73 0.05 -12.23 5.29
N LEU A 74 -0.51 -13.22 5.98
CA LEU A 74 -1.90 -13.63 5.85
C LEU A 74 -2.84 -12.48 6.25
N LYS A 75 -2.65 -11.88 7.44
CA LYS A 75 -3.42 -10.73 7.90
C LYS A 75 -3.35 -9.56 6.91
N ARG A 76 -2.18 -9.28 6.33
CA ARG A 76 -2.03 -8.24 5.29
C ARG A 76 -2.72 -8.63 3.99
N ALA A 77 -2.70 -9.90 3.59
CA ALA A 77 -3.40 -10.39 2.41
C ALA A 77 -4.92 -10.31 2.58
N GLU A 78 -5.45 -10.69 3.74
CA GLU A 78 -6.85 -10.53 4.10
C GLU A 78 -7.26 -9.06 4.16
N LYS A 79 -6.46 -8.20 4.79
CA LYS A 79 -6.70 -6.74 4.78
C LYS A 79 -6.62 -6.13 3.38
N LYS A 80 -5.82 -6.68 2.47
CA LYS A 80 -5.82 -6.25 1.06
C LYS A 80 -7.08 -6.71 0.32
N LYS A 81 -7.61 -7.89 0.66
CA LYS A 81 -8.90 -8.39 0.13
C LYS A 81 -10.09 -7.61 0.71
N ALA A 82 -10.00 -7.17 1.97
CA ALA A 82 -11.02 -6.41 2.69
C ALA A 82 -10.88 -4.88 2.57
N GLY A 83 -9.71 -4.39 2.10
CA GLY A 83 -9.34 -2.98 2.00
C GLY A 83 -9.88 -2.31 0.73
N PRO A 84 -9.96 -0.97 0.72
CA PRO A 84 -10.92 -0.20 -0.05
C PRO A 84 -10.81 -0.49 -1.54
N LYS A 85 -11.99 -0.65 -2.17
CA LYS A 85 -12.21 -0.68 -3.60
C LYS A 85 -11.20 0.22 -4.29
N ALA A 86 -10.44 -0.41 -5.19
CA ALA A 86 -9.53 0.17 -6.16
C ALA A 86 -9.73 1.70 -6.26
N GLY A 87 -8.72 2.45 -5.79
CA GLY A 87 -8.82 3.83 -5.32
C GLY A 87 -9.78 4.70 -6.10
N MET A 88 -10.58 5.50 -5.40
CA MET A 88 -11.63 6.40 -5.89
C MET A 88 -11.39 6.93 -7.32
N TYR A 89 -11.72 6.11 -8.32
CA TYR A 89 -11.46 6.46 -9.70
C TYR A 89 -12.55 7.44 -10.10
N ILE A 90 -12.15 8.69 -10.31
CA ILE A 90 -13.03 9.73 -10.79
C ILE A 90 -13.13 9.55 -12.31
N LYS A 91 -14.33 9.24 -12.80
CA LYS A 91 -14.66 9.26 -14.23
C LYS A 91 -15.23 10.62 -14.57
N GLU A 92 -14.59 11.32 -15.49
CA GLU A 92 -15.05 12.62 -15.97
C GLU A 92 -15.89 12.43 -17.23
N LEU A 93 -17.06 13.07 -17.29
CA LEU A 93 -17.96 13.05 -18.43
C LEU A 93 -18.40 14.48 -18.75
N SER A 94 -18.32 14.84 -20.03
CA SER A 94 -18.77 16.15 -20.52
C SER A 94 -20.03 16.04 -21.38
N PHE A 95 -20.98 16.94 -21.15
CA PHE A 95 -22.19 17.14 -21.94
C PHE A 95 -22.10 18.43 -22.74
N SER A 96 -22.77 18.47 -23.88
CA SER A 96 -23.01 19.70 -24.66
C SER A 96 -24.42 20.20 -24.34
N SER A 97 -24.65 21.51 -24.35
CA SER A 97 -25.99 22.09 -24.13
C SER A 97 -26.98 21.76 -25.25
N ALA A 98 -26.49 21.44 -26.45
CA ALA A 98 -27.30 21.00 -27.59
C ALA A 98 -27.39 19.46 -27.72
N ILE A 99 -27.27 18.73 -26.61
CA ILE A 99 -27.28 17.27 -26.64
C ILE A 99 -28.64 16.70 -27.10
N ALA A 100 -28.59 15.74 -28.02
CA ALA A 100 -29.78 15.01 -28.47
C ALA A 100 -30.24 14.01 -27.40
N LYS A 101 -31.57 13.77 -27.32
CA LYS A 101 -32.19 12.87 -26.34
C LYS A 101 -31.55 11.46 -26.32
N ASN A 102 -31.26 10.89 -27.50
CA ASN A 102 -30.63 9.57 -27.61
C ASN A 102 -29.19 9.51 -27.04
N ASP A 103 -28.40 10.59 -27.21
CA ASP A 103 -27.04 10.67 -26.65
C ASP A 103 -27.09 10.84 -25.12
N LEU A 104 -28.06 11.61 -24.61
CA LEU A 104 -28.30 11.78 -23.19
C LEU A 104 -28.64 10.44 -22.51
N GLU A 105 -29.54 9.66 -23.09
CA GLU A 105 -29.90 8.33 -22.57
C GLU A 105 -28.68 7.37 -22.53
N THR A 106 -27.86 7.38 -23.58
CA THR A 106 -26.65 6.54 -23.66
C THR A 106 -25.64 6.90 -22.56
N LYS A 107 -25.35 8.20 -22.40
CA LYS A 107 -24.46 8.70 -21.35
C LYS A 107 -24.99 8.43 -19.94
N THR A 108 -26.30 8.51 -19.75
CA THR A 108 -26.94 8.21 -18.46
C THR A 108 -26.78 6.74 -18.08
N LYS A 109 -26.96 5.81 -19.02
CA LYS A 109 -26.71 4.38 -18.80
C LYS A 109 -25.23 4.10 -18.45
N GLN A 110 -24.31 4.79 -19.11
CA GLN A 110 -22.88 4.69 -18.81
C GLN A 110 -22.57 5.17 -17.37
N ILE A 111 -23.16 6.29 -16.94
CA ILE A 111 -23.02 6.81 -15.56
C ILE A 111 -23.57 5.79 -14.55
N ALA A 112 -24.74 5.20 -14.82
CA ALA A 112 -25.33 4.20 -13.95
C ALA A 112 -24.40 2.98 -13.75
N GLN A 113 -23.79 2.48 -14.83
CA GLN A 113 -22.81 1.40 -14.77
C GLN A 113 -21.55 1.78 -13.97
N TRP A 114 -21.10 3.03 -14.06
CA TRP A 114 -19.97 3.51 -13.27
C TRP A 114 -20.31 3.62 -11.77
N ILE A 115 -21.50 4.09 -11.44
CA ILE A 115 -21.96 4.17 -10.04
C ILE A 115 -22.11 2.77 -9.43
N GLU A 116 -22.64 1.80 -10.18
CA GLU A 116 -22.77 0.41 -9.74
C GLU A 116 -21.40 -0.19 -9.39
N LYS A 117 -20.40 0.08 -10.22
CA LYS A 117 -19.00 -0.32 -9.98
C LYS A 117 -18.26 0.58 -8.97
N LYS A 118 -18.97 1.49 -8.30
CA LYS A 118 -18.49 2.37 -7.21
C LYS A 118 -17.43 3.39 -7.64
N TYR A 119 -17.47 3.81 -8.89
CA TYR A 119 -16.72 4.96 -9.37
C TYR A 119 -17.37 6.27 -8.89
N HIS A 120 -16.57 7.32 -8.69
CA HIS A 120 -17.11 8.68 -8.59
C HIS A 120 -17.20 9.27 -9.99
N VAL A 121 -18.29 9.96 -10.28
CA VAL A 121 -18.50 10.55 -11.60
C VAL A 121 -18.55 12.07 -11.46
N LYS A 122 -17.71 12.76 -12.22
CA LYS A 122 -17.71 14.22 -12.31
C LYS A 122 -18.29 14.61 -13.66
N VAL A 123 -19.38 15.35 -13.61
CA VAL A 123 -20.12 15.78 -14.81
C VAL A 123 -19.82 17.25 -15.08
N THR A 124 -19.56 17.60 -16.34
CA THR A 124 -19.36 18.99 -16.79
C THR A 124 -20.26 19.27 -17.99
N ILE A 125 -20.91 20.43 -18.03
CA ILE A 125 -21.74 20.84 -19.18
C ILE A 125 -21.04 22.00 -19.87
N ARG A 126 -20.82 21.88 -21.18
CA ARG A 126 -20.27 22.94 -22.05
C ARG A 126 -21.38 23.51 -22.92
N GLN A 127 -21.39 24.82 -23.10
CA GLN A 127 -22.29 25.45 -24.06
C GLN A 127 -21.88 25.06 -25.48
N ALA A 128 -22.84 24.61 -26.28
CA ALA A 128 -22.67 24.44 -27.72
C ALA A 128 -22.42 25.83 -28.33
N LYS A 129 -21.43 25.91 -29.22
CA LYS A 129 -21.12 27.12 -29.97
C LYS A 129 -22.08 27.28 -31.13
#